data_AF-A0A359D2J9-F1
#
_entry.id   AF-A0A359D2J9-F1
#
_cell.length_a   1.000
_cell.length_b   1.000
_cell.length_c   1.000
_cell.angle_alpha   90.00
_cell.angle_beta   90.00
_cell.angle_gamma   90.00
#
_symmetry.space_group_name_H-M   'P 1'
#
loop_
_entity.id
_entity.type
_entity.pdbx_description
1 polymer ?
#
loop_
_entity_poly.entity_id
_entity_poly.type
_entity_poly.pdbx_seq_one_letter_code
_entity_poly.pdbx_strand_id
1 'polypeptide(L)'
;MFNVVEKKIELKDGRVITIETGKLAKQADGAVVVKMGKTMLLATVVSAKNAKEDVDFMPLSVEYKEKFASAGRFPGGFMKRESRPSEYEILISRLVDRALRPLFPDDFHAETFVTINLISADKDIMPDALAGLAASAALAVSDIPFNGPISEVRVARINGELKINPTFTEMENADIDIMVGATYENILMVEGEMSEVSEAEMLEAIKFAHEEIKKHCKVQMELSEQLGKTKKREYCHETNDEELKKEVHAFAYDKAYKTAMLGNPNKHQRAEAFEAIEEEFLSKYTEEEREEKEKLVKKYYHDVEKEAVRNAILNEGIRLDGRKTTDIRPIASEIDILPATHGSALFTRGETQSLTTITLGTKLDEKIIDEALIRGKDKFTLHYNFPPFS
;
A
#
# COMPACT_ATOMS: atom_id res chain seq x y z
N MET A 1 15.14 4.76 -34.85
CA MET A 1 13.76 5.30 -34.79
C MET A 1 13.12 4.79 -33.50
N PHE A 2 12.32 5.61 -32.80
CA PHE A 2 11.61 5.14 -31.61
C PHE A 2 10.30 4.46 -32.04
N ASN A 3 10.04 3.24 -31.57
CA ASN A 3 8.76 2.55 -31.76
C ASN A 3 7.87 2.92 -30.58
N VAL A 4 7.17 4.04 -30.71
CA VAL A 4 6.34 4.60 -29.64
C VAL A 4 4.92 4.05 -29.76
N VAL A 5 4.37 3.57 -28.65
CA VAL A 5 2.96 3.21 -28.53
C VAL A 5 2.31 4.14 -27.51
N GLU A 6 1.16 4.69 -27.88
CA GLU A 6 0.42 5.66 -27.08
C GLU A 6 -1.03 5.23 -26.92
N LYS A 7 -1.57 5.37 -25.71
CA LYS A 7 -3.00 5.24 -25.40
C LYS A 7 -3.49 6.47 -24.63
N LYS A 8 -4.80 6.73 -24.72
CA LYS A 8 -5.44 7.89 -24.10
C LYS A 8 -6.63 7.47 -23.25
N ILE A 9 -6.82 8.19 -22.16
CA ILE A 9 -7.97 8.13 -21.27
C ILE A 9 -8.58 9.53 -21.26
N GLU A 10 -9.86 9.63 -21.61
CA GLU A 10 -10.61 10.89 -21.57
C GLU A 10 -11.46 10.95 -20.31
N LEU A 11 -11.21 11.96 -19.48
CA LEU A 11 -12.02 12.24 -18.29
C LEU A 11 -13.32 12.93 -18.71
N LYS A 12 -14.35 12.84 -17.87
CA LYS A 12 -15.68 13.42 -18.14
C LYS A 12 -15.67 14.92 -18.42
N ASP A 13 -14.70 15.65 -17.88
CA ASP A 13 -14.54 17.10 -18.05
C ASP A 13 -13.67 17.48 -19.26
N GLY A 14 -13.32 16.51 -20.12
CA GLY A 14 -12.56 16.72 -21.35
C GLY A 14 -11.04 16.75 -21.17
N ARG A 15 -10.52 16.63 -19.93
CA ARG A 15 -9.09 16.43 -19.71
C ARG A 15 -8.66 15.04 -20.21
N VAL A 16 -7.44 14.96 -20.71
CA VAL A 16 -6.90 13.74 -21.30
C VAL A 16 -5.63 13.31 -20.57
N ILE A 17 -5.63 12.05 -20.13
CA ILE A 17 -4.43 11.36 -19.63
C ILE A 17 -3.87 10.51 -20.78
N THR A 18 -2.58 10.62 -21.03
CA THR A 18 -1.87 9.88 -22.07
C THR A 18 -0.86 8.93 -21.43
N ILE A 19 -0.78 7.70 -21.93
CA ILE A 19 0.20 6.68 -21.52
C ILE A 19 1.06 6.36 -22.75
N GLU A 20 2.36 6.67 -22.67
CA GLU A 20 3.34 6.44 -23.74
C GLU A 20 4.38 5.40 -23.30
N THR A 21 4.77 4.47 -24.18
CA THR A 21 5.93 3.58 -23.97
C THR A 21 6.78 3.43 -25.23
N GLY A 22 7.98 2.84 -25.08
CA GLY A 22 8.90 2.53 -26.19
C GLY A 22 9.92 3.63 -26.53
N LYS A 23 9.89 4.76 -25.81
CA LYS A 23 10.82 5.88 -25.98
C LYS A 23 11.91 5.94 -24.91
N LEU A 24 11.52 5.97 -23.63
CA LEU A 24 12.42 6.13 -22.48
C LEU A 24 12.66 4.81 -21.74
N ALA A 25 13.79 4.72 -21.03
CA ALA A 25 14.13 3.62 -20.10
C ALA A 25 13.97 2.20 -20.65
N LYS A 26 14.38 1.97 -21.91
CA LYS A 26 14.22 0.70 -22.64
C LYS A 26 14.91 -0.54 -22.02
N GLN A 27 15.74 -0.34 -21.02
CA GLN A 27 16.42 -1.43 -20.30
C GLN A 27 15.66 -1.91 -19.07
N ALA A 28 14.66 -1.15 -18.61
CA ALA A 28 13.76 -1.62 -17.56
C ALA A 28 12.84 -2.72 -18.11
N ASP A 29 12.34 -3.60 -17.23
CA ASP A 29 11.39 -4.64 -17.63
C ASP A 29 10.08 -4.03 -18.13
N GLY A 30 9.68 -2.89 -17.54
CA GLY A 30 8.61 -2.04 -18.04
C GLY A 30 8.88 -0.56 -17.79
N ALA A 31 8.50 0.29 -18.74
CA ALA A 31 8.64 1.73 -18.63
C ALA A 31 7.52 2.45 -19.36
N VAL A 32 6.90 3.44 -18.72
CA VAL A 32 5.86 4.29 -19.31
C VAL A 32 6.04 5.74 -18.90
N VAL A 33 5.57 6.64 -19.75
CA VAL A 33 5.37 8.05 -19.41
C VAL A 33 3.87 8.31 -19.37
N VAL A 34 3.37 8.68 -18.19
CA VAL A 34 1.98 9.15 -18.02
C VAL A 34 1.97 10.66 -18.05
N LYS A 35 1.05 11.25 -18.82
CA LYS A 35 0.95 12.69 -19.01
C LYS A 35 -0.48 13.17 -18.84
N MET A 36 -0.67 14.27 -18.12
CA MET A 36 -1.91 15.05 -18.11
C MET A 36 -1.54 16.54 -18.12
N GLY A 37 -2.05 17.30 -19.10
CA GLY A 37 -1.60 18.68 -19.31
C GLY A 37 -0.09 18.77 -19.54
N LYS A 38 0.63 19.52 -18.69
CA LYS A 38 2.10 19.59 -18.69
C LYS A 38 2.76 18.66 -17.65
N THR A 39 1.96 18.02 -16.78
CA THR A 39 2.49 17.07 -15.80
C THR A 39 2.84 15.75 -16.48
N MET A 40 4.05 15.26 -16.26
CA MET A 40 4.59 14.02 -16.82
C MET A 40 5.31 13.20 -15.74
N LEU A 41 4.88 11.96 -15.57
CA LEU A 41 5.51 10.97 -14.70
C LEU A 41 6.20 9.90 -15.54
N LEU A 42 7.48 9.66 -15.30
CA LEU A 42 8.19 8.48 -15.81
C LEU A 42 8.12 7.39 -14.74
N ALA A 43 7.39 6.32 -15.03
CA ALA A 43 7.36 5.13 -14.21
C ALA A 43 8.18 4.01 -14.86
N THR A 44 8.99 3.33 -14.05
CA THR A 44 9.79 2.18 -14.46
C THR A 44 9.66 1.06 -13.44
N VAL A 45 9.63 -0.18 -13.92
CA VAL A 45 9.71 -1.36 -13.06
C VAL A 45 10.87 -2.24 -13.50
N VAL A 46 11.61 -2.73 -12.50
CA VAL A 46 12.69 -3.70 -12.67
C VAL A 46 12.50 -4.80 -11.63
N SER A 47 12.55 -6.05 -12.05
CA SER A 47 12.40 -7.21 -11.17
C SER A 47 13.48 -8.24 -11.46
N ALA A 48 14.19 -8.66 -10.42
CA ALA A 48 15.18 -9.72 -10.51
C ALA A 48 14.59 -10.98 -11.17
N LYS A 49 15.40 -11.71 -11.94
CA LYS A 49 14.91 -12.93 -12.61
C LYS A 49 14.65 -14.08 -11.65
N ASN A 50 15.46 -14.16 -10.59
CA ASN A 50 15.39 -15.18 -9.55
C ASN A 50 15.28 -14.50 -8.18
N ALA A 51 14.60 -15.15 -7.25
CA ALA A 51 14.66 -14.79 -5.84
C ALA A 51 16.07 -15.01 -5.28
N LYS A 52 16.41 -14.28 -4.21
CA LYS A 52 17.61 -14.58 -3.41
C LYS A 52 17.35 -15.84 -2.58
N GLU A 53 18.42 -16.54 -2.20
CA GLU A 53 18.32 -17.66 -1.27
C GLU A 53 17.67 -17.19 0.05
N ASP A 54 16.83 -18.06 0.63
CA ASP A 54 16.18 -17.85 1.92
C ASP A 54 15.28 -16.61 2.05
N VAL A 55 14.74 -16.10 0.95
CA VAL A 55 13.70 -15.06 0.98
C VAL A 55 12.32 -15.69 1.19
N ASP A 56 11.67 -15.33 2.30
CA ASP A 56 10.34 -15.78 2.73
C ASP A 56 9.27 -14.69 2.64
N PHE A 57 9.59 -13.56 1.99
CA PHE A 57 8.67 -12.42 1.80
C PHE A 57 8.82 -11.80 0.41
N MET A 58 7.79 -11.13 -0.09
CA MET A 58 7.86 -10.38 -1.35
C MET A 58 8.65 -9.05 -1.17
N PRO A 59 9.89 -8.92 -1.73
CA PRO A 59 10.68 -7.71 -1.61
C PRO A 59 10.25 -6.70 -2.68
N LEU A 60 9.14 -6.00 -2.41
CA LEU A 60 8.67 -4.87 -3.20
C LEU A 60 9.13 -3.56 -2.56
N SER A 61 9.79 -2.72 -3.35
CA SER A 61 10.08 -1.33 -3.01
C SER A 61 9.48 -0.40 -4.05
N VAL A 62 8.73 0.60 -3.57
CA VAL A 62 8.16 1.66 -4.40
C VAL A 62 8.79 2.98 -4.00
N GLU A 63 9.31 3.71 -5.00
CA GLU A 63 9.89 5.04 -4.80
C GLU A 63 9.22 6.05 -5.74
N TYR A 64 8.55 7.04 -5.15
CA TYR A 64 8.09 8.24 -5.83
C TYR A 64 9.06 9.40 -5.56
N LYS A 65 9.44 10.13 -6.62
CA LYS A 65 10.38 11.26 -6.53
C LYS A 65 9.96 12.45 -7.37
N GLU A 66 10.00 13.63 -6.76
CA GLU A 66 9.80 14.90 -7.44
C GLU A 66 11.12 15.61 -7.70
N LYS A 67 11.50 15.72 -8.98
CA LYS A 67 12.66 16.54 -9.35
C LYS A 67 12.25 18.01 -9.31
N PHE A 68 12.99 18.87 -8.61
CA PHE A 68 12.67 20.30 -8.61
C PHE A 68 12.81 20.91 -10.01
N ALA A 69 13.70 20.34 -10.82
CA ALA A 69 13.85 20.70 -12.23
C ALA A 69 12.57 20.45 -13.06
N SER A 70 11.68 19.54 -12.64
CA SER A 70 10.39 19.31 -13.31
C SER A 70 9.49 20.56 -13.33
N ALA A 71 9.65 21.42 -12.32
CA ALA A 71 8.99 22.71 -12.19
C ALA A 71 9.92 23.90 -12.52
N GLY A 72 11.11 23.64 -13.08
CA GLY A 72 12.10 24.67 -13.42
C GLY A 72 12.72 25.36 -12.20
N ARG A 73 12.87 24.63 -11.09
CA ARG A 73 13.34 25.17 -9.80
C ARG A 73 14.62 24.49 -9.34
N PHE A 74 15.39 25.20 -8.52
CA PHE A 74 16.46 24.60 -7.72
C PHE A 74 15.89 24.07 -6.39
N PRO A 75 16.39 22.93 -5.89
CA PRO A 75 16.12 22.48 -4.53
C PRO A 75 16.55 23.52 -3.49
N GLY A 76 15.81 23.57 -2.38
CA GLY A 76 16.18 24.33 -1.19
C GLY A 76 17.52 23.87 -0.58
N GLY A 77 18.02 24.62 0.41
CA GLY A 77 19.24 24.27 1.14
C GLY A 77 20.56 24.57 0.43
N PHE A 78 21.67 24.14 1.05
CA PHE A 78 23.04 24.46 0.66
C PHE A 78 23.52 23.66 -0.56
N MET A 79 23.20 22.36 -0.62
CA MET A 79 23.73 21.46 -1.66
C MET A 79 23.07 21.60 -3.04
N LYS A 80 21.92 22.29 -3.13
CA LYS A 80 21.14 22.45 -4.38
C LYS A 80 20.88 21.13 -5.12
N ARG A 81 20.66 20.06 -4.36
CA ARG A 81 20.45 18.69 -4.85
C ARG A 81 19.35 18.02 -4.04
N GLU A 82 18.49 17.26 -4.71
CA GLU A 82 17.50 16.42 -4.05
C GLU A 82 18.19 15.34 -3.21
N SER A 83 17.76 15.21 -1.96
CA SER A 83 18.35 14.27 -0.99
C SER A 83 17.34 13.18 -0.66
N ARG A 84 17.16 12.89 0.63
CA ARG A 84 16.17 11.97 1.16
C ARG A 84 14.75 12.37 0.71
N PRO A 85 13.86 11.39 0.50
CA PRO A 85 12.47 11.66 0.22
C PRO A 85 11.83 12.55 1.30
N SER A 86 10.98 13.47 0.88
CA SER A 86 10.06 14.21 1.74
C SER A 86 8.95 13.31 2.28
N GLU A 87 8.23 13.77 3.30
CA GLU A 87 7.05 13.06 3.82
C GLU A 87 5.99 12.87 2.72
N TYR A 88 5.73 13.90 1.91
CA TYR A 88 4.81 13.82 0.77
C TYR A 88 5.22 12.72 -0.24
N GLU A 89 6.50 12.67 -0.62
CA GLU A 89 7.00 11.62 -1.52
C GLU A 89 6.89 10.20 -0.92
N ILE A 90 7.13 10.06 0.39
CA ILE A 90 6.97 8.78 1.11
C ILE A 90 5.49 8.37 1.17
N LEU A 91 4.58 9.30 1.43
CA LEU A 91 3.15 9.02 1.48
C LEU A 91 2.63 8.53 0.12
N ILE A 92 3.03 9.17 -0.98
CA ILE A 92 2.68 8.72 -2.34
C ILE A 92 3.27 7.34 -2.63
N SER A 93 4.54 7.11 -2.25
CA SER A 93 5.16 5.78 -2.39
C SER A 93 4.35 4.70 -1.67
N ARG A 94 3.81 5.01 -0.49
CA ARG A 94 2.95 4.11 0.30
C ARG A 94 1.57 3.89 -0.31
N LEU A 95 0.96 4.91 -0.93
CA LEU A 95 -0.33 4.76 -1.64
C LEU A 95 -0.19 3.72 -2.75
N VAL A 96 0.82 3.92 -3.61
CA VAL A 96 1.10 3.02 -4.73
C VAL A 96 1.48 1.62 -4.23
N ASP A 97 2.35 1.50 -3.23
CA ASP A 97 2.74 0.19 -2.65
C ASP A 97 1.53 -0.60 -2.15
N ARG A 98 0.61 0.05 -1.41
CA ARG A 98 -0.62 -0.58 -0.90
C ARG A 98 -1.53 -1.10 -2.01
N ALA A 99 -1.62 -0.39 -3.13
CA ALA A 99 -2.43 -0.81 -4.28
C ALA A 99 -1.79 -1.95 -5.08
N LEU A 100 -0.45 -2.00 -5.16
CA LEU A 100 0.26 -3.01 -5.95
C LEU A 100 0.54 -4.31 -5.19
N ARG A 101 0.98 -4.22 -3.93
CA ARG A 101 1.53 -5.34 -3.15
C ARG A 101 0.62 -6.58 -3.11
N PRO A 102 -0.69 -6.47 -2.87
CA PRO A 102 -1.58 -7.65 -2.79
C PRO A 102 -1.81 -8.36 -4.12
N LEU A 103 -1.35 -7.80 -5.24
CA LEU A 103 -1.57 -8.36 -6.58
C LEU A 103 -0.35 -9.09 -7.13
N PHE A 104 0.78 -9.07 -6.44
CA PHE A 104 1.83 -10.03 -6.72
C PHE A 104 1.38 -11.41 -6.23
N PRO A 105 1.67 -12.49 -6.98
CA PRO A 105 1.39 -13.84 -6.50
C PRO A 105 2.05 -14.12 -5.14
N ASP A 106 1.39 -14.93 -4.31
CA ASP A 106 1.83 -15.21 -2.93
C ASP A 106 3.23 -15.88 -2.86
N ASP A 107 3.64 -16.57 -3.93
CA ASP A 107 4.92 -17.28 -4.09
C ASP A 107 5.97 -16.48 -4.90
N PHE A 108 5.73 -15.19 -5.13
CA PHE A 108 6.63 -14.33 -5.87
C PHE A 108 7.62 -13.61 -4.94
N HIS A 109 8.86 -14.09 -4.88
CA HIS A 109 9.93 -13.57 -4.00
C HIS A 109 11.06 -12.85 -4.74
N ALA A 110 10.88 -12.54 -6.02
CA ALA A 110 11.87 -11.79 -6.78
C ALA A 110 11.85 -10.31 -6.39
N GLU A 111 13.01 -9.79 -6.00
CA GLU A 111 13.18 -8.37 -5.64
C GLU A 111 12.71 -7.47 -6.79
N THR A 112 11.74 -6.63 -6.49
CA THR A 112 11.05 -5.79 -7.48
C THR A 112 11.07 -4.33 -7.04
N PHE A 113 11.57 -3.48 -7.92
CA PHE A 113 11.71 -2.05 -7.70
C PHE A 113 10.82 -1.28 -8.67
N VAL A 114 9.91 -0.48 -8.13
CA VAL A 114 9.04 0.42 -8.89
C VAL A 114 9.50 1.85 -8.61
N THR A 115 9.88 2.59 -9.65
CA THR A 115 10.30 3.99 -9.53
C THR A 115 9.39 4.87 -10.34
N ILE A 116 8.91 5.96 -9.74
CA ILE A 116 8.05 6.96 -10.37
C ILE A 116 8.72 8.31 -10.19
N ASN A 117 9.09 8.96 -11.28
CA ASN A 117 9.72 10.29 -11.24
C ASN A 117 8.81 11.32 -11.89
N LEU A 118 8.53 12.41 -11.19
CA LEU A 118 8.00 13.63 -11.81
C LEU A 118 9.10 14.29 -12.64
N ILE A 119 8.92 14.28 -13.96
CA ILE A 119 9.91 14.78 -14.92
C ILE A 119 9.48 16.09 -15.58
N SER A 120 8.19 16.42 -15.56
CA SER A 120 7.66 17.73 -15.95
C SER A 120 6.41 18.00 -15.14
N ALA A 121 6.20 19.23 -14.72
CA ALA A 121 5.11 19.57 -13.82
C ALA A 121 4.28 20.74 -14.36
N ASP A 122 2.96 20.55 -14.44
CA ASP A 122 2.02 21.66 -14.43
C ASP A 122 1.84 22.14 -12.99
N LYS A 123 1.71 23.45 -12.79
CA LYS A 123 1.65 24.03 -11.43
C LYS A 123 0.36 23.69 -10.70
N ASP A 124 -0.72 23.44 -11.45
CA ASP A 124 -2.05 23.23 -10.88
C ASP A 124 -2.47 21.75 -10.90
N ILE A 125 -1.74 20.87 -11.60
CA ILE A 125 -2.09 19.44 -11.65
C ILE A 125 -1.35 18.68 -10.55
N MET A 126 -2.12 17.99 -9.71
CA MET A 126 -1.60 17.13 -8.66
C MET A 126 -1.01 15.83 -9.27
N PRO A 127 0.30 15.56 -9.09
CA PRO A 127 0.95 14.41 -9.74
C PRO A 127 0.67 13.08 -9.03
N ASP A 128 0.37 13.09 -7.74
CA ASP A 128 0.06 11.91 -6.94
C ASP A 128 -1.12 11.10 -7.48
N ALA A 129 -2.16 11.79 -7.98
CA ALA A 129 -3.34 11.21 -8.62
C ALA A 129 -3.02 10.43 -9.92
N LEU A 130 -1.81 10.54 -10.46
CA LEU A 130 -1.35 9.82 -11.64
C LEU A 130 -0.32 8.72 -11.31
N ALA A 131 0.21 8.69 -10.08
CA ALA A 131 1.34 7.83 -9.70
C ALA A 131 0.97 6.34 -9.76
N GLY A 132 -0.17 5.96 -9.18
CA GLY A 132 -0.67 4.57 -9.23
C GLY A 132 -0.93 4.07 -10.63
N LEU A 133 -1.57 4.90 -11.47
CA LEU A 133 -1.77 4.60 -12.89
C LEU A 133 -0.43 4.40 -13.61
N ALA A 134 0.56 5.26 -13.37
CA ALA A 134 1.86 5.15 -14.01
C ALA A 134 2.61 3.88 -13.61
N ALA A 135 2.61 3.54 -12.31
CA ALA A 135 3.23 2.32 -11.81
C ALA A 135 2.56 1.06 -12.38
N SER A 136 1.23 1.00 -12.35
CA SER A 136 0.48 -0.12 -12.90
C SER A 136 0.68 -0.25 -14.40
N ALA A 137 0.70 0.86 -15.15
CA ALA A 137 0.95 0.83 -16.59
C ALA A 137 2.38 0.34 -16.90
N ALA A 138 3.38 0.68 -16.09
CA ALA A 138 4.73 0.13 -16.21
C ALA A 138 4.75 -1.40 -16.01
N LEU A 139 4.02 -1.93 -15.03
CA LEU A 139 3.84 -3.37 -14.82
C LEU A 139 3.03 -4.04 -15.96
N ALA A 140 2.03 -3.34 -16.51
CA ALA A 140 1.21 -3.87 -17.60
C ALA A 140 2.04 -4.12 -18.88
N VAL A 141 3.03 -3.27 -19.15
CA VAL A 141 3.94 -3.40 -20.31
C VAL A 141 5.19 -4.25 -20.03
N SER A 142 5.36 -4.76 -18.81
CA SER A 142 6.44 -5.68 -18.45
C SER A 142 6.02 -7.14 -18.61
N ASP A 143 6.98 -8.06 -18.46
CA ASP A 143 6.74 -9.49 -18.37
C ASP A 143 6.59 -10.00 -16.93
N ILE A 144 6.57 -9.10 -15.94
CA ILE A 144 6.56 -9.46 -14.51
C ILE A 144 5.18 -10.05 -14.13
N PRO A 145 5.12 -11.17 -13.38
CA PRO A 145 3.88 -11.73 -12.85
C PRO A 145 3.17 -10.72 -11.93
N PHE A 146 1.96 -10.34 -12.29
CA PHE A 146 1.18 -9.33 -11.58
C PHE A 146 -0.32 -9.48 -11.93
N ASN A 147 -1.16 -9.62 -10.91
CA ASN A 147 -2.61 -9.84 -11.04
C ASN A 147 -3.42 -8.53 -11.19
N GLY A 148 -2.82 -7.51 -11.80
CA GLY A 148 -3.48 -6.26 -12.15
C GLY A 148 -4.07 -6.28 -13.58
N PRO A 149 -4.19 -5.11 -14.25
CA PRO A 149 -3.76 -3.79 -13.81
C PRO A 149 -4.65 -3.17 -12.74
N ILE A 150 -4.11 -2.19 -12.02
CA ILE A 150 -4.84 -1.26 -11.16
C ILE A 150 -4.86 0.14 -11.75
N SER A 151 -5.71 1.00 -11.19
CA SER A 151 -5.49 2.43 -11.25
C SER A 151 -5.82 3.04 -9.90
N GLU A 152 -5.26 4.23 -9.66
CA GLU A 152 -5.58 5.07 -8.52
C GLU A 152 -6.12 6.39 -9.07
N VAL A 153 -7.22 6.87 -8.48
CA VAL A 153 -7.77 8.19 -8.79
C VAL A 153 -8.11 8.92 -7.50
N ARG A 154 -7.90 10.23 -7.50
CA ARG A 154 -8.37 11.12 -6.44
C ARG A 154 -9.79 11.55 -6.77
N VAL A 155 -10.70 11.47 -5.82
CA VAL A 155 -12.04 12.04 -5.92
C VAL A 155 -12.15 13.15 -4.89
N ALA A 156 -12.62 14.30 -5.34
CA ALA A 156 -13.02 15.36 -4.43
C ALA A 156 -14.46 15.78 -4.68
N ARG A 157 -15.13 16.28 -3.64
CA ARG A 157 -16.43 16.93 -3.78
C ARG A 157 -16.26 18.43 -3.64
N ILE A 158 -16.60 19.16 -4.69
CA ILE A 158 -16.42 20.62 -4.79
C ILE A 158 -17.77 21.22 -5.12
N ASN A 159 -18.26 22.13 -4.28
CA ASN A 159 -19.59 22.74 -4.43
C ASN A 159 -20.73 21.70 -4.58
N GLY A 160 -20.61 20.55 -3.90
CA GLY A 160 -21.58 19.46 -3.95
C GLY A 160 -21.42 18.47 -5.11
N GLU A 161 -20.45 18.67 -6.01
CA GLU A 161 -20.23 17.79 -7.17
C GLU A 161 -18.93 16.98 -7.04
N LEU A 162 -19.00 15.67 -7.30
CA LEU A 162 -17.84 14.78 -7.30
C LEU A 162 -17.02 14.95 -8.59
N LYS A 163 -15.69 15.10 -8.43
CA LYS A 163 -14.74 15.31 -9.51
C LYS A 163 -13.56 14.34 -9.41
N ILE A 164 -13.14 13.79 -10.55
CA ILE A 164 -11.95 12.94 -10.68
C ILE A 164 -10.70 13.80 -10.85
N ASN A 165 -9.63 13.46 -10.13
CA ASN A 165 -8.30 14.06 -10.19
C ASN A 165 -8.37 15.60 -10.24
N PRO A 166 -8.99 16.27 -9.25
CA PRO A 166 -9.10 17.74 -9.21
C PRO A 166 -7.72 18.43 -9.23
N THR A 167 -7.69 19.71 -9.58
CA THR A 167 -6.46 20.52 -9.51
C THR A 167 -6.18 21.03 -8.09
N PHE A 168 -4.96 21.50 -7.83
CA PHE A 168 -4.61 22.12 -6.54
C PHE A 168 -5.58 23.26 -6.18
N THR A 169 -5.89 24.12 -7.15
CA THR A 169 -6.83 25.25 -6.96
C THR A 169 -8.24 24.76 -6.59
N GLU A 170 -8.68 23.66 -7.17
CA GLU A 170 -10.01 23.10 -6.92
C GLU A 170 -10.13 22.46 -5.53
N MET A 171 -9.04 21.87 -5.04
CA MET A 171 -8.98 21.25 -3.71
C MET A 171 -9.20 22.23 -2.56
N GLU A 172 -8.95 23.53 -2.75
CA GLU A 172 -9.16 24.55 -1.72
C GLU A 172 -10.62 24.63 -1.23
N ASN A 173 -11.58 24.16 -2.05
CA ASN A 173 -13.01 24.19 -1.75
C ASN A 173 -13.62 22.78 -1.63
N ALA A 174 -12.78 21.75 -1.42
CA ALA A 174 -13.23 20.38 -1.31
C ALA A 174 -13.64 20.04 0.14
N ASP A 175 -14.78 19.36 0.30
CA ASP A 175 -15.23 18.80 1.60
C ASP A 175 -15.02 17.28 1.70
N ILE A 176 -14.71 16.63 0.58
CA ILE A 176 -14.24 15.26 0.46
C ILE A 176 -12.94 15.28 -0.34
N ASP A 177 -11.91 14.60 0.15
CA ASP A 177 -10.67 14.28 -0.57
C ASP A 177 -10.36 12.80 -0.36
N ILE A 178 -10.50 11.97 -1.38
CA ILE A 178 -10.30 10.52 -1.26
C ILE A 178 -9.52 9.96 -2.43
N MET A 179 -8.40 9.30 -2.16
CA MET A 179 -7.66 8.48 -3.09
C MET A 179 -8.21 7.05 -3.04
N VAL A 180 -8.59 6.51 -4.19
CA VAL A 180 -9.08 5.14 -4.31
C VAL A 180 -8.22 4.38 -5.32
N GLY A 181 -7.69 3.24 -4.89
CA GLY A 181 -6.97 2.29 -5.73
C GLY A 181 -7.77 1.00 -5.91
N ALA A 182 -7.94 0.57 -7.16
CA ALA A 182 -8.74 -0.62 -7.48
C ALA A 182 -8.23 -1.34 -8.74
N THR A 183 -8.53 -2.63 -8.83
CA THR A 183 -8.51 -3.36 -10.10
C THR A 183 -9.79 -3.05 -10.90
N TYR A 184 -9.94 -3.69 -12.05
CA TYR A 184 -11.20 -3.65 -12.81
C TYR A 184 -12.41 -4.11 -11.97
N GLU A 185 -12.22 -5.07 -11.06
CA GLU A 185 -13.31 -5.70 -10.31
C GLU A 185 -13.36 -5.30 -8.83
N ASN A 186 -12.20 -5.13 -8.19
CA ASN A 186 -12.11 -5.05 -6.73
C ASN A 186 -11.43 -3.77 -6.28
N ILE A 187 -12.01 -3.12 -5.26
CA ILE A 187 -11.38 -2.01 -4.55
C ILE A 187 -10.33 -2.58 -3.60
N LEU A 188 -9.13 -2.01 -3.62
CA LEU A 188 -7.98 -2.50 -2.86
C LEU A 188 -7.57 -1.52 -1.76
N MET A 189 -7.56 -0.23 -2.08
CA MET A 189 -6.98 0.80 -1.23
C MET A 189 -7.89 2.03 -1.24
N VAL A 190 -8.14 2.57 -0.06
CA VAL A 190 -8.84 3.83 0.15
C VAL A 190 -8.06 4.62 1.20
N GLU A 191 -7.80 5.89 0.91
CA GLU A 191 -7.16 6.86 1.81
C GLU A 191 -7.84 8.21 1.59
N GLY A 192 -8.12 8.99 2.63
CA GLY A 192 -8.74 10.30 2.43
C GLY A 192 -8.99 11.08 3.70
N GLU A 193 -9.34 12.35 3.50
CA GLU A 193 -9.75 13.32 4.50
C GLU A 193 -11.10 13.91 4.10
N MET A 194 -12.00 14.09 5.08
CA MET A 194 -13.34 14.61 4.82
C MET A 194 -13.82 15.51 5.97
N SER A 195 -14.66 16.48 5.64
CA SER A 195 -15.30 17.38 6.60
C SER A 195 -16.62 16.80 7.12
N GLU A 196 -16.53 15.85 8.06
CA GLU A 196 -17.69 15.27 8.78
C GLU A 196 -18.82 14.75 7.85
N VAL A 197 -18.45 14.12 6.73
CA VAL A 197 -19.41 13.59 5.76
C VAL A 197 -20.03 12.26 6.22
N SER A 198 -21.21 11.94 5.73
CA SER A 198 -21.88 10.67 6.02
C SER A 198 -21.22 9.47 5.32
N GLU A 199 -21.42 8.28 5.87
CA GLU A 199 -20.93 7.03 5.26
C GLU A 199 -21.53 6.81 3.86
N ALA A 200 -22.76 7.25 3.62
CA ALA A 200 -23.42 7.14 2.32
C ALA A 200 -22.70 7.97 1.25
N GLU A 201 -22.32 9.21 1.58
CA GLU A 201 -21.57 10.10 0.68
C GLU A 201 -20.15 9.57 0.42
N MET A 202 -19.49 9.03 1.44
CA MET A 202 -18.19 8.37 1.27
C MET A 202 -18.27 7.16 0.33
N LEU A 203 -19.30 6.31 0.48
CA LEU A 203 -19.53 5.17 -0.41
C LEU A 203 -19.86 5.61 -1.84
N GLU A 204 -20.56 6.73 -2.03
CA GLU A 204 -20.80 7.31 -3.35
C GLU A 204 -19.50 7.73 -4.02
N ALA A 205 -18.61 8.43 -3.30
CA ALA A 205 -17.31 8.84 -3.81
C ALA A 205 -16.44 7.63 -4.22
N ILE A 206 -16.44 6.55 -3.43
CA ILE A 206 -15.71 5.32 -3.75
C ILE A 206 -16.26 4.65 -5.03
N LYS A 207 -17.58 4.56 -5.17
CA LYS A 207 -18.21 4.01 -6.39
C LYS A 207 -17.90 4.87 -7.61
N PHE A 208 -17.97 6.18 -7.46
CA PHE A 208 -17.64 7.13 -8.52
C PHE A 208 -16.18 6.97 -8.98
N ALA A 209 -15.24 6.76 -8.05
CA ALA A 209 -13.85 6.45 -8.36
C ALA A 209 -13.71 5.14 -9.14
N HIS A 210 -14.34 4.06 -8.66
CA HIS A 210 -14.18 2.72 -9.25
C HIS A 210 -14.66 2.66 -10.71
N GLU A 211 -15.76 3.35 -11.04
CA GLU A 211 -16.24 3.44 -12.42
C GLU A 211 -15.25 4.11 -13.37
N GLU A 212 -14.47 5.09 -12.90
CA GLU A 212 -13.41 5.71 -13.70
C GLU A 212 -12.17 4.80 -13.78
N ILE A 213 -11.78 4.17 -12.67
CA ILE A 213 -10.66 3.22 -12.62
C ILE A 213 -10.86 2.08 -13.61
N LYS A 214 -12.07 1.55 -13.77
CA LYS A 214 -12.37 0.52 -14.78
C LYS A 214 -11.94 0.92 -16.19
N LYS A 215 -12.14 2.19 -16.57
CA LYS A 215 -11.70 2.72 -17.88
C LYS A 215 -10.18 2.77 -17.96
N HIS A 216 -9.51 3.22 -16.89
CA HIS A 216 -8.05 3.25 -16.81
C HIS A 216 -7.44 1.84 -16.93
N CYS A 217 -8.01 0.85 -16.24
CA CYS A 217 -7.60 -0.55 -16.33
C CYS A 217 -7.77 -1.10 -17.75
N LYS A 218 -8.91 -0.83 -18.40
CA LYS A 218 -9.17 -1.28 -19.78
C LYS A 218 -8.12 -0.75 -20.75
N VAL A 219 -7.76 0.54 -20.64
CA VAL A 219 -6.71 1.12 -21.49
C VAL A 219 -5.34 0.45 -21.27
N GLN A 220 -5.00 0.09 -20.03
CA GLN A 220 -3.77 -0.65 -19.73
C GLN A 220 -3.79 -2.07 -20.29
N MET A 221 -4.94 -2.76 -20.23
CA MET A 221 -5.11 -4.10 -20.83
C MET A 221 -4.90 -4.03 -22.35
N GLU A 222 -5.54 -3.07 -23.03
CA GLU A 222 -5.35 -2.85 -24.47
C GLU A 222 -3.88 -2.51 -24.84
N LEU A 223 -3.20 -1.74 -23.99
CA LEU A 223 -1.78 -1.43 -24.19
C LEU A 223 -0.91 -2.69 -24.07
N SER A 224 -1.18 -3.53 -23.06
CA SER A 224 -0.47 -4.81 -22.86
C SER A 224 -0.70 -5.77 -24.03
N GLU A 225 -1.94 -5.89 -24.50
CA GLU A 225 -2.31 -6.69 -25.68
C GLU A 225 -1.58 -6.23 -26.94
N GLN A 226 -1.59 -4.93 -27.22
CA GLN A 226 -0.93 -4.35 -28.39
C GLN A 226 0.60 -4.61 -28.40
N LEU A 227 1.22 -4.72 -27.21
CA LEU A 227 2.64 -4.99 -27.04
C LEU A 227 2.96 -6.49 -26.93
N GLY A 228 1.96 -7.37 -26.92
CA GLY A 228 2.15 -8.81 -26.72
C GLY A 228 2.64 -9.18 -25.31
N LYS A 229 2.28 -8.38 -24.30
CA LYS A 229 2.73 -8.50 -22.90
C LYS A 229 1.70 -9.12 -21.95
N THR A 230 0.66 -9.72 -22.54
CA THR A 230 -0.39 -10.45 -21.80
C THR A 230 0.13 -11.73 -21.16
N LYS A 231 1.06 -12.44 -21.81
CA LYS A 231 1.75 -13.58 -21.19
C LYS A 231 2.91 -13.08 -20.33
N LYS A 232 2.82 -13.31 -19.02
CA LYS A 232 3.90 -13.02 -18.05
C LYS A 232 4.94 -14.15 -18.07
N ARG A 233 6.15 -13.84 -17.60
CA ARG A 233 7.25 -14.81 -17.50
C ARG A 233 6.93 -15.85 -16.43
N GLU A 234 7.34 -17.08 -16.68
CA GLU A 234 7.28 -18.15 -15.69
C GLU A 234 8.30 -17.89 -14.58
N TYR A 235 7.96 -18.29 -13.36
CA TYR A 235 8.81 -18.20 -12.18
C TYR A 235 8.55 -19.44 -11.31
N CYS A 236 9.58 -19.86 -10.57
CA CYS A 236 9.47 -20.92 -9.58
C CYS A 236 10.49 -20.60 -8.50
N HIS A 237 10.06 -19.95 -7.44
CA HIS A 237 10.93 -19.56 -6.34
C HIS A 237 10.82 -20.51 -5.14
N GLU A 238 9.82 -21.38 -5.14
CA GLU A 238 9.51 -22.23 -4.00
C GLU A 238 9.61 -23.70 -4.34
N THR A 239 10.19 -24.46 -3.42
CA THR A 239 10.09 -25.91 -3.37
C THR A 239 8.98 -26.26 -2.39
N ASN A 240 7.98 -27.00 -2.83
CA ASN A 240 6.89 -27.48 -1.98
C ASN A 240 6.97 -29.01 -1.81
N ASP A 241 6.52 -29.48 -0.65
CA ASP A 241 6.38 -30.89 -0.28
C ASP A 241 4.93 -31.11 0.14
N GLU A 242 4.14 -31.63 -0.78
CA GLU A 242 2.69 -31.82 -0.60
C GLU A 242 2.36 -32.89 0.44
N GLU A 243 3.24 -33.87 0.67
CA GLU A 243 3.00 -34.90 1.69
C GLU A 243 3.26 -34.32 3.09
N LEU A 244 4.35 -33.56 3.26
CA LEU A 244 4.61 -32.83 4.50
C LEU A 244 3.50 -31.83 4.81
N LYS A 245 3.01 -31.10 3.79
CA LYS A 245 1.90 -30.15 3.95
C LYS A 245 0.64 -30.82 4.48
N LYS A 246 0.26 -31.98 3.93
CA LYS A 246 -0.88 -32.77 4.42
C LYS A 246 -0.65 -33.29 5.84
N GLU A 247 0.57 -33.73 6.15
CA GLU A 247 0.94 -34.22 7.47
C GLU A 247 0.80 -33.12 8.55
N VAL A 248 1.33 -31.92 8.26
CA VAL A 248 1.22 -30.74 9.14
C VAL A 248 -0.25 -30.38 9.35
N HIS A 249 -1.04 -30.30 8.29
CA HIS A 249 -2.47 -29.98 8.38
C HIS A 249 -3.23 -30.98 9.26
N ALA A 250 -3.09 -32.28 8.97
CA ALA A 250 -3.78 -33.35 9.69
C ALA A 250 -3.43 -33.37 11.19
N PHE A 251 -2.20 -32.99 11.56
CA PHE A 251 -1.79 -32.93 12.96
C PHE A 251 -2.24 -31.66 13.68
N ALA A 252 -2.09 -30.51 13.03
CA ALA A 252 -2.15 -29.21 13.69
C ALA A 252 -3.52 -28.55 13.63
N TYR A 253 -4.35 -28.83 12.61
CA TYR A 253 -5.59 -28.09 12.36
C TYR A 253 -6.54 -28.09 13.57
N ASP A 254 -6.92 -29.26 14.07
CA ASP A 254 -7.85 -29.38 15.19
C ASP A 254 -7.29 -28.76 16.48
N LYS A 255 -5.97 -28.79 16.66
CA LYS A 255 -5.29 -28.19 17.81
C LYS A 255 -5.32 -26.67 17.70
N ALA A 256 -4.93 -26.11 16.56
CA ALA A 256 -4.95 -24.68 16.29
C ALA A 256 -6.38 -24.13 16.41
N TYR A 257 -7.38 -24.85 15.89
CA TYR A 257 -8.79 -24.48 16.02
C TYR A 257 -9.23 -24.43 17.48
N LYS A 258 -8.90 -25.47 18.28
CA LYS A 258 -9.20 -25.48 19.71
C LYS A 258 -8.50 -24.33 20.45
N THR A 259 -7.23 -24.08 20.15
CA THR A 259 -6.46 -22.96 20.71
C THR A 259 -7.11 -21.62 20.38
N ALA A 260 -7.55 -21.42 19.14
CA ALA A 260 -8.27 -20.22 18.72
C ALA A 260 -9.57 -20.01 19.51
N MET A 261 -10.25 -21.10 19.86
CA MET A 261 -11.51 -21.09 20.62
C MET A 261 -11.35 -20.92 22.13
N LEU A 262 -10.12 -20.95 22.68
CA LEU A 262 -9.88 -20.71 24.10
C LEU A 262 -10.26 -19.29 24.54
N GLY A 263 -10.28 -18.34 23.60
CA GLY A 263 -10.66 -16.95 23.88
C GLY A 263 -9.69 -16.25 24.84
N ASN A 264 -8.40 -16.61 24.84
CA ASN A 264 -7.42 -16.04 25.76
C ASN A 264 -7.14 -14.56 25.40
N PRO A 265 -7.40 -13.58 26.30
CA PRO A 265 -7.16 -12.18 26.00
C PRO A 265 -5.69 -11.76 25.98
N ASN A 266 -4.77 -12.55 26.53
CA ASN A 266 -3.34 -12.23 26.59
C ASN A 266 -2.59 -12.63 25.30
N LYS A 267 -1.97 -11.66 24.61
CA LYS A 267 -1.24 -11.89 23.35
C LYS A 267 -0.08 -12.85 23.47
N HIS A 268 0.73 -12.73 24.52
CA HIS A 268 1.92 -13.57 24.68
C HIS A 268 1.54 -15.02 24.93
N GLN A 269 0.58 -15.26 25.81
CA GLN A 269 0.09 -16.63 26.07
C GLN A 269 -0.58 -17.25 24.84
N ARG A 270 -1.26 -16.45 24.01
CA ARG A 270 -1.79 -16.95 22.72
C ARG A 270 -0.65 -17.36 21.78
N ALA A 271 0.35 -16.51 21.62
CA ALA A 271 1.50 -16.80 20.74
C ALA A 271 2.22 -18.08 21.19
N GLU A 272 2.54 -18.19 22.49
CA GLU A 272 3.15 -19.39 23.07
C GLU A 272 2.32 -20.65 22.84
N ALA A 273 0.99 -20.56 22.93
CA ALA A 273 0.10 -21.71 22.70
C ALA A 273 0.08 -22.17 21.23
N PHE A 274 0.21 -21.26 20.27
CA PHE A 274 0.34 -21.63 18.86
C PHE A 274 1.75 -22.13 18.54
N GLU A 275 2.79 -21.51 19.08
CA GLU A 275 4.18 -21.96 18.92
C GLU A 275 4.38 -23.39 19.48
N ALA A 276 3.76 -23.70 20.61
CA ALA A 276 3.84 -25.04 21.20
C ALA A 276 3.31 -26.16 20.29
N ILE A 277 2.32 -25.88 19.42
CA ILE A 277 1.79 -26.87 18.46
C ILE A 277 2.81 -27.14 17.36
N GLU A 278 3.47 -26.09 16.87
CA GLU A 278 4.55 -26.18 15.88
C GLU A 278 5.73 -26.98 16.45
N GLU A 279 6.17 -26.64 17.66
CA GLU A 279 7.26 -27.35 18.35
C GLU A 279 6.91 -28.82 18.61
N GLU A 280 5.66 -29.11 18.99
CA GLU A 280 5.20 -30.49 19.18
C GLU A 280 5.26 -31.29 17.86
N PHE A 281 4.95 -30.67 16.72
CA PHE A 281 5.09 -31.32 15.42
C PHE A 281 6.55 -31.57 15.08
N LEU A 282 7.41 -30.56 15.24
CA LEU A 282 8.84 -30.64 14.95
C LEU A 282 9.56 -31.66 15.85
N SER A 283 9.08 -31.89 17.08
CA SER A 283 9.65 -32.86 18.02
C SER A 283 9.61 -34.32 17.54
N LYS A 284 8.86 -34.63 16.48
CA LYS A 284 8.80 -35.97 15.87
C LYS A 284 10.00 -36.29 14.99
N TYR A 285 10.72 -35.27 14.52
CA TYR A 285 11.86 -35.42 13.63
C TYR A 285 13.17 -35.43 14.41
N THR A 286 14.18 -36.09 13.83
CA THR A 286 15.56 -35.97 14.33
C THR A 286 16.11 -34.55 14.12
N GLU A 287 17.20 -34.20 14.80
CA GLU A 287 17.81 -32.87 14.71
C GLU A 287 18.22 -32.53 13.26
N GLU A 288 18.79 -33.48 12.53
CA GLU A 288 19.15 -33.34 11.11
C GLU A 288 17.92 -33.14 10.21
N GLU A 289 16.86 -33.93 10.39
CA GLU A 289 15.62 -33.78 9.62
C GLU A 289 14.88 -32.47 9.94
N ARG A 290 15.02 -31.97 11.17
CA ARG A 290 14.44 -30.70 11.59
C ARG A 290 15.09 -29.54 10.85
N GLU A 291 16.42 -29.48 10.78
CA GLU A 291 17.12 -28.40 10.07
C GLU A 291 16.69 -28.29 8.59
N GLU A 292 16.42 -29.43 7.95
CA GLU A 292 15.95 -29.46 6.56
C GLU A 292 14.48 -29.04 6.40
N LYS A 293 13.60 -29.46 7.33
CA LYS A 293 12.14 -29.31 7.19
C LYS A 293 11.56 -28.08 7.89
N GLU A 294 12.26 -27.50 8.86
CA GLU A 294 11.73 -26.45 9.75
C GLU A 294 11.13 -25.27 8.97
N LYS A 295 11.81 -24.79 7.92
CA LYS A 295 11.31 -23.70 7.07
C LYS A 295 9.97 -24.05 6.40
N LEU A 296 9.83 -25.27 5.87
CA LEU A 296 8.60 -25.72 5.21
C LEU A 296 7.49 -26.00 6.22
N VAL A 297 7.81 -26.61 7.36
CA VAL A 297 6.85 -26.85 8.44
C VAL A 297 6.27 -25.54 8.95
N LYS A 298 7.12 -24.54 9.22
CA LYS A 298 6.67 -23.22 9.69
C LYS A 298 5.73 -22.56 8.69
N LYS A 299 6.06 -22.60 7.40
CA LYS A 299 5.19 -22.09 6.33
C LYS A 299 3.84 -22.79 6.30
N TYR A 300 3.82 -24.12 6.27
CA TYR A 300 2.57 -24.89 6.20
C TYR A 300 1.75 -24.76 7.49
N TYR A 301 2.40 -24.68 8.64
CA TYR A 301 1.73 -24.47 9.91
C TYR A 301 1.08 -23.08 9.97
N HIS A 302 1.75 -22.03 9.48
CA HIS A 302 1.17 -20.70 9.36
C HIS A 302 -0.10 -20.70 8.49
N ASP A 303 -0.11 -21.45 7.38
CA ASP A 303 -1.32 -21.60 6.55
C ASP A 303 -2.46 -22.32 7.31
N VAL A 304 -2.14 -23.36 8.07
CA VAL A 304 -3.09 -24.10 8.91
C VAL A 304 -3.64 -23.23 10.04
N GLU A 305 -2.78 -22.46 10.70
CA GLU A 305 -3.17 -21.50 11.74
C GLU A 305 -4.15 -20.46 11.15
N LYS A 306 -3.78 -19.85 10.02
CA LYS A 306 -4.62 -18.88 9.32
C LYS A 306 -5.98 -19.46 8.96
N GLU A 307 -6.02 -20.69 8.44
CA GLU A 307 -7.27 -21.40 8.11
C GLU A 307 -8.12 -21.66 9.37
N ALA A 308 -7.52 -22.22 10.42
CA ALA A 308 -8.21 -22.59 11.65
C ALA A 308 -8.80 -21.35 12.36
N VAL A 309 -8.01 -20.28 12.51
CA VAL A 309 -8.47 -19.02 13.12
C VAL A 309 -9.60 -18.39 12.31
N ARG A 310 -9.49 -18.40 10.97
CA ARG A 310 -10.54 -17.88 10.09
C ARG A 310 -11.83 -18.68 10.24
N ASN A 311 -11.76 -20.01 10.26
CA ASN A 311 -12.93 -20.87 10.41
C ASN A 311 -13.57 -20.74 11.80
N ALA A 312 -12.77 -20.58 12.86
CA ALA A 312 -13.29 -20.31 14.21
C ALA A 312 -14.14 -19.03 14.23
N ILE A 313 -13.64 -17.95 13.62
CA ILE A 313 -14.37 -16.67 13.55
C ILE A 313 -15.64 -16.80 12.69
N LEU A 314 -15.57 -17.46 11.53
CA LEU A 314 -16.71 -17.59 10.61
C LEU A 314 -17.83 -18.50 11.15
N ASN A 315 -17.47 -19.61 11.79
CA ASN A 315 -18.43 -20.60 12.25
C ASN A 315 -19.03 -20.22 13.60
N GLU A 316 -18.19 -19.73 14.52
CA GLU A 316 -18.59 -19.52 15.92
C GLU A 316 -18.86 -18.04 16.25
N GLY A 317 -18.41 -17.11 15.40
CA GLY A 317 -18.56 -15.67 15.63
C GLY A 317 -17.71 -15.14 16.80
N ILE A 318 -16.74 -15.94 17.25
CA ILE A 318 -15.86 -15.64 18.38
C ILE A 318 -14.45 -15.38 17.88
N ARG A 319 -13.82 -14.34 18.41
CA ARG A 319 -12.44 -13.95 18.12
C ARG A 319 -11.46 -14.64 19.08
N LEU A 320 -10.18 -14.61 18.73
CA LEU A 320 -9.09 -15.18 19.54
C LEU A 320 -9.04 -14.74 21.00
N ASP A 321 -9.52 -13.53 21.30
CA ASP A 321 -9.57 -12.97 22.66
C ASP A 321 -10.95 -13.12 23.33
N GLY A 322 -11.80 -14.01 22.79
CA GLY A 322 -13.12 -14.36 23.34
C GLY A 322 -14.24 -13.37 23.00
N ARG A 323 -13.93 -12.27 22.31
CA ARG A 323 -14.91 -11.24 21.93
C ARG A 323 -15.77 -11.65 20.74
N LYS A 324 -16.99 -11.11 20.66
CA LYS A 324 -17.79 -11.16 19.43
C LYS A 324 -17.23 -10.23 18.37
N THR A 325 -17.71 -10.39 17.14
CA THR A 325 -17.35 -9.53 16.00
C THR A 325 -17.74 -8.06 16.18
N THR A 326 -18.73 -7.77 17.03
CA THR A 326 -19.22 -6.41 17.32
C THR A 326 -18.68 -5.79 18.61
N ASP A 327 -17.93 -6.55 19.42
CA ASP A 327 -17.45 -6.08 20.72
C ASP A 327 -16.15 -5.28 20.58
N ILE A 328 -16.09 -4.14 21.28
CA ILE A 328 -14.89 -3.30 21.38
C ILE A 328 -14.09 -3.71 22.64
N ARG A 329 -12.76 -3.62 22.58
CA ARG A 329 -11.87 -3.86 23.74
C ARG A 329 -12.13 -2.81 24.84
N PRO A 330 -11.87 -3.12 26.11
CA PRO A 330 -11.93 -2.14 27.19
C PRO A 330 -11.12 -0.88 26.86
N ILE A 331 -11.69 0.29 27.16
CA ILE A 331 -11.07 1.60 26.92
C ILE A 331 -10.78 2.23 28.28
N ALA A 332 -9.55 2.69 28.45
CA ALA A 332 -9.14 3.55 29.54
C ALA A 332 -8.56 4.84 28.95
N SER A 333 -8.83 5.96 29.61
CA SER A 333 -8.35 7.27 29.17
C SER A 333 -8.02 8.13 30.38
N GLU A 334 -6.84 8.74 30.35
CA GLU A 334 -6.37 9.68 31.34
C GLU A 334 -5.88 10.94 30.63
N ILE A 335 -6.12 12.10 31.23
CA ILE A 335 -5.64 13.39 30.75
C ILE A 335 -4.69 14.00 31.77
N ASP A 336 -3.84 14.92 31.34
CA ASP A 336 -2.90 15.67 32.20
C ASP A 336 -1.94 14.78 33.01
N ILE A 337 -1.53 13.65 32.42
CA ILE A 337 -0.61 12.70 33.05
C ILE A 337 0.86 13.17 33.04
N LEU A 338 1.22 14.11 32.15
CA LEU A 338 2.55 14.69 32.07
C LEU A 338 2.55 16.12 32.63
N PRO A 339 3.35 16.41 33.68
CA PRO A 339 3.26 17.67 34.41
C PRO A 339 3.84 18.89 33.67
N ALA A 340 4.62 18.69 32.61
CA ALA A 340 5.38 19.76 31.95
C ALA A 340 4.88 20.14 30.55
N THR A 341 4.00 19.33 29.95
CA THR A 341 3.47 19.55 28.59
C THR A 341 2.28 20.51 28.62
N HIS A 342 2.00 21.21 27.51
CA HIS A 342 0.79 22.05 27.43
C HIS A 342 -0.51 21.22 27.50
N GLY A 343 -0.50 20.00 26.97
CA GLY A 343 -1.55 19.02 27.16
C GLY A 343 -1.01 17.61 26.97
N SER A 344 -1.59 16.64 27.68
CA SER A 344 -1.22 15.24 27.54
C SER A 344 -2.44 14.32 27.73
N ALA A 345 -2.41 13.18 27.04
CA ALA A 345 -3.40 12.14 27.19
C ALA A 345 -2.74 10.75 27.10
N LEU A 346 -3.19 9.83 27.96
CA LEU A 346 -2.96 8.41 27.84
C LEU A 346 -4.24 7.75 27.35
N PHE A 347 -4.20 7.17 26.16
CA PHE A 347 -5.31 6.41 25.61
C PHE A 347 -4.93 4.94 25.53
N THR A 348 -5.74 4.06 26.12
CA THR A 348 -5.51 2.61 26.09
C THR A 348 -6.78 1.91 25.62
N ARG A 349 -6.65 1.03 24.61
CA ARG A 349 -7.74 0.19 24.09
C ARG A 349 -7.28 -1.26 24.03
N GLY A 350 -7.61 -2.03 25.08
CA GLY A 350 -7.04 -3.36 25.33
C GLY A 350 -5.51 -3.29 25.44
N GLU A 351 -4.81 -4.13 24.67
CA GLU A 351 -3.34 -4.18 24.65
C GLU A 351 -2.68 -3.10 23.76
N THR A 352 -3.43 -2.11 23.26
CA THR A 352 -2.88 -0.98 22.47
C THR A 352 -2.93 0.30 23.29
N GLN A 353 -1.78 0.96 23.46
CA GLN A 353 -1.66 2.20 24.23
C GLN A 353 -0.98 3.31 23.42
N SER A 354 -1.42 4.55 23.62
CA SER A 354 -0.83 5.76 23.04
C SER A 354 -0.68 6.84 24.11
N LEU A 355 0.55 7.33 24.26
CA LEU A 355 0.85 8.55 24.99
C LEU A 355 0.93 9.71 24.00
N THR A 356 -0.01 10.65 24.08
CA THR A 356 -0.10 11.80 23.17
C THR A 356 0.16 13.09 23.93
N THR A 357 0.92 14.00 23.32
CA THR A 357 1.22 15.33 23.87
C THR A 357 0.85 16.42 22.87
N ILE A 358 0.34 17.53 23.38
CA ILE A 358 0.04 18.73 22.61
C ILE A 358 1.00 19.83 23.01
N THR A 359 1.53 20.53 22.02
CA THR A 359 2.41 21.69 22.21
C THR A 359 1.88 22.86 21.39
N LEU A 360 1.61 23.99 22.06
CA LEU A 360 1.24 25.24 21.41
C LEU A 360 2.50 26.05 21.09
N GLY A 361 2.50 26.66 19.91
CA GLY A 361 3.58 27.51 19.42
C GLY A 361 3.06 28.83 18.86
N THR A 362 3.98 29.61 18.30
CA THR A 362 3.74 30.88 17.63
C THR A 362 3.86 30.73 16.12
N LYS A 363 3.67 31.81 15.36
CA LYS A 363 3.90 31.83 13.90
C LYS A 363 5.34 31.49 13.48
N LEU A 364 6.31 31.60 14.39
CA LEU A 364 7.69 31.23 14.12
C LEU A 364 7.90 29.70 14.13
N ASP A 365 6.96 28.97 14.74
CA ASP A 365 7.00 27.51 14.90
C ASP A 365 6.22 26.77 13.80
N GLU A 366 5.58 27.50 12.87
CA GLU A 366 4.90 26.92 11.70
C GLU A 366 5.88 26.10 10.85
N LYS A 367 5.48 24.89 10.46
CA LYS A 367 6.28 24.01 9.60
C LYS A 367 6.35 24.61 8.20
N ILE A 368 7.55 24.91 7.72
CA ILE A 368 7.76 25.39 6.36
C ILE A 368 7.75 24.20 5.39
N ILE A 369 6.89 24.27 4.38
CA ILE A 369 6.83 23.29 3.29
C ILE A 369 7.54 23.89 2.07
N ASP A 370 8.57 23.21 1.58
CA ASP A 370 9.27 23.53 0.32
C ASP A 370 9.48 22.28 -0.52
N GLU A 371 8.43 21.88 -1.21
CA GLU A 371 8.40 20.76 -2.15
C GLU A 371 8.50 21.29 -3.59
N ALA A 372 8.54 20.38 -4.59
CA ALA A 372 8.73 20.78 -5.99
C ALA A 372 7.54 21.62 -6.51
N LEU A 373 6.32 21.21 -6.15
CA LEU A 373 5.07 21.90 -6.50
C LEU A 373 4.44 22.65 -5.31
N ILE A 374 4.54 22.10 -4.11
CA ILE A 374 3.86 22.64 -2.92
C ILE A 374 4.83 23.54 -2.14
N ARG A 375 4.37 24.76 -1.83
CA ARG A 375 5.08 25.70 -0.98
C ARG A 375 4.11 26.33 -0.02
N GLY A 376 4.50 26.42 1.24
CA GLY A 376 3.65 27.07 2.21
C GLY A 376 4.14 26.90 3.62
N LYS A 377 3.18 27.03 4.53
CA LYS A 377 3.38 26.82 5.94
C LYS A 377 2.21 26.02 6.47
N ASP A 378 2.51 25.06 7.32
CA ASP A 378 1.51 24.31 8.07
C ASP A 378 1.50 24.75 9.53
N LYS A 379 0.29 24.91 10.07
CA LYS A 379 0.04 25.30 11.45
C LYS A 379 -0.17 24.08 12.35
N PHE A 380 -0.54 22.95 11.75
CA PHE A 380 -0.77 21.71 12.46
C PHE A 380 0.35 20.74 12.13
N THR A 381 0.77 19.94 13.11
CA THR A 381 1.78 18.92 12.87
C THR A 381 1.49 17.76 13.80
N LEU A 382 1.38 16.57 13.21
CA LEU A 382 1.20 15.31 13.93
C LEU A 382 2.41 14.42 13.66
N HIS A 383 3.16 14.12 14.71
CA HIS A 383 4.27 13.18 14.66
C HIS A 383 3.87 11.87 15.33
N TYR A 384 4.11 10.76 14.65
CA TYR A 384 3.86 9.42 15.16
C TYR A 384 5.19 8.70 15.38
N ASN A 385 5.39 8.18 16.61
CA ASN A 385 6.59 7.43 16.98
C ASN A 385 6.19 6.01 17.38
N PHE A 386 6.84 5.01 16.80
CA PHE A 386 6.59 3.59 17.08
C PHE A 386 7.89 2.90 17.55
N PRO A 387 8.23 3.01 18.84
CA PRO A 387 9.45 2.45 19.38
C PRO A 387 9.34 0.92 19.53
N PRO A 388 10.45 0.17 19.50
CA PRO A 388 10.42 -1.31 19.48
C PRO A 388 9.87 -1.97 20.77
N PHE A 389 9.68 -1.21 21.84
CA PHE A 389 9.07 -1.71 23.09
C PHE A 389 7.53 -1.67 23.08
N SER A 390 6.92 -1.12 22.03
CA SER A 390 5.46 -0.91 21.92
C SER A 390 4.67 -2.18 21.65
#